data_AF-A0A060NVR3-F1
#
_entry.id   AF-A0A060NVR3-F1
#
_cell.length_a   1.000
_cell.length_b   1.000
_cell.length_c   1.000
_cell.angle_alpha   90.00
_cell.angle_beta   90.00
_cell.angle_gamma   90.00
#
_symmetry.space_group_name_H-M   'P 1'
#
loop_
_entity.id
_entity.type
_entity.pdbx_description
1 polymer ?
#
loop_
_entity_poly.entity_id
_entity_poly.type
_entity_poly.pdbx_seq_one_letter_code
_entity_poly.pdbx_strand_id
1 'polypeptide(L)'
;MTATEHELRGLLLLGLDGDGPAYHQFLHRITPLLRGYFRHRLNKLPDEVEDLVQETLMAIHTQRHTYRRSEPLTAWVHALARYKLVDLWRRRSRHEALNEPLDEDLALFAGSDQSPYESAHDSAHETRRDLARPGAAARSPA
;
A
#
# COMPACT_ATOMS: atom_id res chain seq x y z
N MET A 1 26.59 1.93 -14.08
CA MET A 1 25.19 1.55 -14.36
C MET A 1 25.22 0.40 -15.35
N THR A 2 24.54 -0.73 -15.09
CA THR A 2 24.70 -1.97 -15.87
C THR A 2 23.93 -1.94 -17.20
N ALA A 3 24.19 -2.89 -18.11
CA ALA A 3 23.45 -2.99 -19.37
C ALA A 3 21.95 -3.25 -19.15
N THR A 4 21.61 -4.21 -18.28
CA THR A 4 20.23 -4.55 -17.90
C THR A 4 19.48 -3.36 -17.26
N GLU A 5 20.16 -2.52 -16.48
CA GLU A 5 19.58 -1.31 -15.89
C GLU A 5 19.27 -0.24 -16.95
N HIS A 6 20.09 -0.11 -18.00
CA HIS A 6 19.76 0.76 -19.14
C HIS A 6 18.59 0.20 -19.97
N GLU A 7 18.59 -1.11 -20.25
CA GLU A 7 17.52 -1.80 -21.00
C GLU A 7 16.16 -1.63 -20.31
N LEU A 8 16.06 -2.00 -19.03
CA LEU A 8 14.81 -1.91 -18.27
C LEU A 8 14.36 -0.45 -18.09
N ARG A 9 15.28 0.49 -17.85
CA ARG A 9 14.95 1.92 -17.75
C ARG A 9 14.44 2.48 -19.07
N GLY A 10 15.03 2.09 -20.21
CA GLY A 10 14.54 2.47 -21.53
C GLY A 10 13.11 2.00 -21.78
N LEU A 11 12.82 0.74 -21.50
CA LEU A 11 11.48 0.16 -21.63
C LEU A 11 10.45 0.80 -20.69
N LEU A 12 10.82 1.13 -19.44
CA LEU A 12 9.93 1.86 -18.53
C LEU A 12 9.67 3.29 -19.04
N LEU A 13 10.68 4.00 -19.54
CA LEU A 13 10.50 5.37 -20.04
C LEU A 13 9.54 5.40 -21.24
N LEU A 14 9.72 4.52 -22.23
CA LEU A 14 8.78 4.35 -23.34
C LEU A 14 7.36 4.02 -22.82
N GLY A 15 7.25 3.15 -21.82
CA GLY A 15 5.98 2.82 -21.15
C GLY A 15 5.32 3.97 -20.39
N LEU A 16 6.09 4.97 -19.94
CA LEU A 16 5.57 6.21 -19.36
C LEU A 16 5.17 7.23 -20.44
N ASP A 17 5.81 7.18 -21.61
CA ASP A 17 5.46 7.98 -22.79
C ASP A 17 4.32 7.36 -23.64
N GLY A 18 3.77 6.21 -23.21
CA GLY A 18 2.55 5.59 -23.75
C GLY A 18 2.73 4.24 -24.44
N ASP A 19 3.96 3.74 -24.58
CA ASP A 19 4.25 2.47 -25.25
C ASP A 19 3.88 1.26 -24.36
N GLY A 20 2.63 0.80 -24.52
CA GLY A 20 2.11 -0.40 -23.86
C GLY A 20 2.97 -1.67 -24.11
N PRO A 21 3.36 -1.99 -25.35
CA PRO A 21 4.29 -3.08 -25.65
C PRO A 21 5.64 -2.99 -24.91
N ALA A 22 6.28 -1.81 -24.86
CA ALA A 22 7.52 -1.62 -24.11
C ALA A 22 7.31 -1.77 -22.60
N TYR A 23 6.20 -1.24 -22.06
CA TYR A 23 5.83 -1.42 -20.65
C TYR A 23 5.59 -2.91 -20.30
N HIS A 24 4.92 -3.66 -21.17
CA HIS A 24 4.73 -5.10 -21.00
C HIS A 24 6.07 -5.86 -21.05
N GLN A 25 6.98 -5.49 -21.97
CA GLN A 25 8.32 -6.08 -22.03
C GLN A 25 9.14 -5.76 -20.76
N PHE A 26 9.04 -4.54 -20.24
CA PHE A 26 9.64 -4.15 -18.95
C PHE A 26 9.14 -5.05 -17.81
N LEU A 27 7.82 -5.24 -17.65
CA LEU A 27 7.25 -6.12 -16.62
C LEU A 27 7.74 -7.58 -16.78
N HIS A 28 7.74 -8.11 -18.00
CA HIS A 28 8.23 -9.45 -18.28
C HIS A 28 9.71 -9.63 -17.90
N ARG A 29 10.56 -8.63 -18.21
CA ARG A 29 12.01 -8.69 -17.93
C ARG A 29 12.36 -8.43 -16.46
N ILE A 30 11.58 -7.63 -15.72
CA ILE A 30 11.86 -7.34 -14.30
C ILE A 30 11.34 -8.43 -13.34
N THR A 31 10.27 -9.13 -13.71
CA THR A 31 9.68 -10.25 -12.95
C THR A 31 10.71 -11.29 -12.46
N PRO A 32 11.59 -11.88 -13.32
CA PRO A 32 12.58 -12.85 -12.85
C PRO A 32 13.64 -12.25 -11.92
N LEU A 33 13.93 -10.95 -12.00
CA LEU A 33 14.87 -10.27 -11.10
C LEU A 33 14.25 -10.09 -9.71
N LEU A 34 12.97 -9.71 -9.64
CA LEU A 34 12.20 -9.65 -8.38
C LEU A 34 12.10 -11.05 -7.74
N ARG A 35 11.78 -12.08 -8.53
CA ARG A 35 11.76 -13.48 -8.07
C ARG A 35 13.12 -13.91 -7.52
N GLY A 36 14.22 -13.56 -8.18
CA GLY A 36 15.58 -13.82 -7.69
C GLY A 36 15.88 -13.13 -6.36
N TYR A 37 15.52 -11.85 -6.24
CA TYR A 37 15.67 -11.06 -5.02
C TYR A 37 14.89 -11.66 -3.84
N PHE A 38 13.61 -11.96 -4.04
CA PHE A 38 12.74 -12.51 -2.98
C PHE A 38 13.15 -13.94 -2.60
N ARG A 39 13.46 -14.84 -3.54
CA ARG A 39 13.95 -16.20 -3.22
C ARG A 39 15.23 -16.20 -2.38
N HIS A 40 16.13 -15.24 -2.58
CA HIS A 40 17.35 -15.11 -1.77
C HIS A 40 17.07 -14.59 -0.34
N ARG A 41 15.93 -13.94 -0.10
CA ARG A 41 15.53 -13.41 1.21
C ARG A 41 14.50 -14.27 1.96
N LEU A 42 13.77 -15.12 1.23
CA LEU A 42 12.64 -15.93 1.72
C LEU A 42 12.94 -17.43 1.59
N ASN A 43 14.18 -17.84 1.88
CA ASN A 43 14.62 -19.23 1.77
C ASN A 43 13.83 -20.22 2.66
N LYS A 44 13.22 -19.75 3.75
CA LYS A 44 12.31 -20.50 4.62
C LYS A 44 10.83 -20.38 4.23
N LEU A 45 10.49 -19.51 3.28
CA LEU A 45 9.12 -19.10 2.95
C LEU A 45 8.95 -19.05 1.41
N PRO A 46 9.04 -20.20 0.72
CA PRO A 46 9.02 -20.24 -0.75
C PRO A 46 7.70 -19.74 -1.35
N ASP A 47 6.58 -19.94 -0.64
CA ASP A 47 5.24 -19.63 -1.14
C ASP A 47 4.95 -18.12 -1.18
N GLU A 48 5.53 -17.37 -0.23
CA GLU A 48 5.46 -15.89 -0.15
C GLU A 48 6.18 -15.20 -1.33
N VAL A 49 7.02 -15.91 -2.08
CA VAL A 49 7.86 -15.34 -3.15
C VAL A 49 7.02 -14.80 -4.29
N GLU A 50 6.07 -15.58 -4.80
CA GLU A 50 5.29 -15.17 -5.96
C GLU A 50 4.25 -14.10 -5.59
N ASP A 51 3.69 -14.15 -4.38
CA ASP A 51 2.83 -13.07 -3.87
C ASP A 51 3.60 -11.75 -3.76
N LEU A 52 4.78 -11.74 -3.14
CA LEU A 52 5.61 -10.53 -3.08
C LEU A 52 6.09 -10.04 -4.45
N VAL A 53 6.26 -10.93 -5.44
CA VAL A 53 6.47 -10.54 -6.84
C VAL A 53 5.22 -9.82 -7.37
N GLN A 54 4.01 -10.37 -7.22
CA GLN A 54 2.77 -9.72 -7.67
C GLN A 54 2.48 -8.41 -6.94
N GLU A 55 2.56 -8.38 -5.60
CA GLU A 55 2.42 -7.17 -4.79
C GLU A 55 3.42 -6.07 -5.23
N THR A 56 4.63 -6.44 -5.65
CA THR A 56 5.64 -5.49 -6.16
C THR A 56 5.36 -5.05 -7.60
N LEU A 57 4.93 -5.94 -8.50
CA LEU A 57 4.55 -5.58 -9.87
C LEU A 57 3.31 -4.66 -9.88
N MET A 58 2.34 -4.90 -9.01
CA MET A 58 1.20 -4.00 -8.78
C MET A 58 1.66 -2.63 -8.24
N ALA A 59 2.56 -2.62 -7.25
CA ALA A 59 3.12 -1.37 -6.71
C ALA A 59 3.87 -0.57 -7.79
N ILE A 60 4.68 -1.23 -8.62
CA ILE A 60 5.37 -0.65 -9.77
C ILE A 60 4.35 -0.06 -10.75
N HIS A 61 3.28 -0.79 -11.12
CA HIS A 61 2.28 -0.28 -12.06
C HIS A 61 1.57 0.96 -11.53
N THR A 62 1.05 0.92 -10.31
CA THR A 62 0.31 2.04 -9.70
C THR A 62 1.22 3.27 -9.52
N GLN A 63 2.45 3.06 -9.05
CA GLN A 63 3.37 4.16 -8.73
C GLN A 63 4.25 4.60 -9.91
N ARG A 64 4.17 3.99 -11.10
CA ARG A 64 5.05 4.30 -12.26
C ARG A 64 5.19 5.79 -12.57
N HIS A 65 4.11 6.56 -12.40
CA HIS A 65 4.06 8.00 -12.63
C HIS A 65 4.92 8.82 -11.63
N THR A 66 5.33 8.23 -10.50
CA THR A 66 6.24 8.84 -9.51
C THR A 66 7.72 8.64 -9.86
N TYR A 67 8.04 7.75 -10.81
CA TYR A 67 9.42 7.46 -11.18
C TYR A 67 10.09 8.68 -11.82
N ARG A 68 11.15 9.17 -11.20
CA ARG A 68 11.92 10.33 -11.66
C ARG A 68 12.93 9.90 -12.71
N ARG A 69 12.84 10.47 -13.91
CA ARG A 69 13.71 10.13 -15.05
C ARG A 69 15.22 10.37 -14.80
N SER A 70 15.58 11.11 -13.75
CA SER A 70 16.97 11.35 -13.30
C SER A 70 17.53 10.26 -12.39
N GLU A 71 16.69 9.44 -11.74
CA GLU A 71 17.10 8.48 -10.72
C GLU A 71 17.34 7.06 -11.32
N PRO A 72 18.17 6.20 -10.70
CA PRO A 72 18.31 4.81 -11.11
C PRO A 72 17.00 4.04 -10.91
N LEU A 73 16.62 3.25 -11.92
CA LEU A 73 15.43 2.38 -11.85
C LEU A 73 15.58 1.34 -10.72
N THR A 74 16.75 0.71 -10.63
CA THR A 74 17.09 -0.25 -9.57
C THR A 74 16.87 0.31 -8.17
N ALA A 75 17.16 1.59 -7.92
CA ALA A 75 16.96 2.21 -6.61
C ALA A 75 15.47 2.35 -6.27
N TRP A 76 14.66 2.84 -7.21
CA TRP A 76 13.20 2.98 -7.06
C TRP A 76 12.51 1.63 -6.89
N VAL A 77 12.84 0.64 -7.73
CA VAL A 77 12.28 -0.72 -7.63
C VAL A 77 12.70 -1.42 -6.33
N HIS A 78 13.97 -1.28 -5.91
CA HIS A 78 14.42 -1.87 -4.65
C HIS A 78 13.76 -1.22 -3.43
N ALA A 79 13.42 0.07 -3.48
CA ALA A 79 12.63 0.71 -2.42
C ALA A 79 11.23 0.08 -2.28
N LEU A 80 10.54 -0.16 -3.40
CA LEU A 80 9.24 -0.85 -3.42
C LEU A 80 9.35 -2.29 -2.92
N ALA A 81 10.29 -3.08 -3.46
CA ALA A 81 10.49 -4.48 -3.08
C ALA A 81 10.89 -4.62 -1.60
N ARG A 82 11.74 -3.73 -1.08
CA ARG A 82 12.11 -3.68 0.35
C ARG A 82 10.92 -3.28 1.22
N TYR A 83 10.09 -2.33 0.80
CA TYR A 83 8.88 -1.95 1.54
C TYR A 83 7.95 -3.16 1.70
N LYS A 84 7.69 -3.88 0.60
CA LYS A 84 6.85 -5.08 0.59
C LYS A 84 7.43 -6.21 1.47
N LEU A 85 8.75 -6.46 1.39
CA LEU A 85 9.42 -7.43 2.25
C LEU A 85 9.31 -7.08 3.75
N VAL A 86 9.49 -5.80 4.10
CA VAL A 86 9.37 -5.31 5.50
C VAL A 86 7.91 -5.30 5.97
N ASP A 87 6.93 -5.18 5.07
CA ASP A 87 5.53 -5.37 5.41
C ASP A 87 5.18 -6.83 5.69
N LEU A 88 5.64 -7.79 4.86
CA LEU A 88 5.48 -9.22 5.13
C LEU A 88 6.01 -9.59 6.52
N TRP A 89 7.25 -9.21 6.86
CA TRP A 89 7.80 -9.50 8.19
C TRP A 89 6.96 -8.89 9.32
N ARG A 90 6.43 -7.67 9.13
CA ARG A 90 5.52 -7.06 10.11
C ARG A 90 4.15 -7.72 10.17
N ARG A 91 3.61 -8.27 9.06
CA ARG A 91 2.39 -9.11 9.08
C ARG A 91 2.66 -10.39 9.88
N ARG A 92 3.78 -11.06 9.59
CA ARG A 92 4.19 -12.31 10.25
C ARG A 92 4.42 -12.18 11.75
N SER A 93 5.24 -11.23 12.21
CA SER A 93 5.52 -11.10 13.66
C SER A 93 4.27 -10.74 14.48
N ARG A 94 3.27 -10.08 13.90
CA ARG A 94 1.95 -9.91 14.55
C ARG A 94 1.16 -11.22 14.62
N HIS A 95 1.23 -12.05 13.58
CA HIS A 95 0.56 -13.36 13.57
C HIS A 95 1.25 -14.33 14.56
N GLU A 96 2.57 -14.36 14.58
CA GLU A 96 3.37 -15.16 15.52
C GLU A 96 3.05 -14.75 16.97
N ALA A 97 3.01 -13.44 17.27
CA ALA A 97 2.58 -12.92 18.59
C ALA A 97 1.08 -13.07 18.93
N LEU A 98 0.27 -13.62 18.00
CA LEU A 98 -1.14 -13.98 18.22
C LEU A 98 -1.37 -15.51 18.20
N ASN A 99 -0.32 -16.30 17.95
CA ASN A 99 -0.34 -17.77 17.97
C ASN A 99 0.59 -18.35 19.05
N GLU A 100 1.33 -17.52 19.78
CA GLU A 100 1.78 -17.88 21.13
C GLU A 100 0.52 -18.27 21.93
N PRO A 101 0.45 -19.47 22.53
CA PRO A 101 -0.68 -19.82 23.38
C PRO A 101 -0.74 -18.82 24.54
N LEU A 102 -1.93 -18.28 24.80
CA LEU A 102 -2.13 -17.46 25.98
C LEU A 102 -2.09 -18.40 27.20
N ASP A 103 -0.92 -18.48 27.86
CA ASP A 103 -0.73 -19.25 29.09
C ASP A 103 -1.88 -18.95 30.07
N GLU A 104 -2.44 -20.00 30.69
CA GLU A 104 -3.80 -20.01 31.26
C GLU A 104 -3.97 -19.22 32.58
N ASP A 105 -3.07 -18.25 32.86
CA ASP A 105 -3.08 -17.38 34.04
C ASP A 105 -3.89 -16.07 33.86
N LEU A 106 -4.59 -15.86 32.74
CA LEU A 106 -5.48 -14.70 32.57
C LEU A 106 -6.81 -14.80 33.39
N ALA A 107 -6.92 -15.78 34.30
CA ALA A 107 -8.00 -15.90 35.27
C ALA A 107 -8.12 -14.70 36.25
N LEU A 108 -7.13 -13.81 36.28
CA LEU A 108 -7.01 -12.75 37.28
C LEU A 108 -7.90 -11.50 37.06
N PHE A 109 -8.55 -11.35 35.89
CA PHE A 109 -9.40 -10.18 35.58
C PHE A 109 -10.91 -10.43 35.72
N ALA A 110 -11.30 -11.49 36.42
CA ALA A 110 -12.69 -11.76 36.81
C ALA A 110 -13.13 -10.95 38.06
N GLY A 111 -13.09 -9.62 38.00
CA GLY A 111 -13.61 -8.77 39.09
C GLY A 111 -13.51 -7.25 38.89
N SER A 112 -14.65 -6.56 38.97
CA SER A 112 -14.91 -5.15 39.41
C SER A 112 -13.92 -4.03 39.00
N ASP A 113 -14.32 -2.86 38.49
CA ASP A 113 -15.59 -2.12 38.60
C ASP A 113 -15.67 -0.98 37.55
N GLN A 114 -16.88 -0.42 37.29
CA GLN A 114 -17.28 0.93 36.73
C GLN A 114 -16.34 1.76 35.79
N SER A 115 -16.77 2.63 34.87
CA SER A 115 -18.08 3.21 34.46
C SER A 115 -17.96 3.89 33.05
N PRO A 116 -19.04 4.43 32.42
CA PRO A 116 -19.05 4.93 31.02
C PRO A 116 -18.88 6.46 30.84
N TYR A 117 -18.84 6.91 29.55
CA TYR A 117 -18.65 8.31 29.05
C TYR A 117 -17.23 8.86 29.27
N GLU A 118 -16.61 9.74 28.45
CA GLU A 118 -16.94 10.46 27.18
C GLU A 118 -15.59 10.60 26.38
N SER A 119 -15.34 11.25 25.23
CA SER A 119 -16.02 12.13 24.26
C SER A 119 -15.24 12.05 22.92
N ALA A 120 -15.82 11.76 21.75
CA ALA A 120 -16.50 12.66 20.78
C ALA A 120 -15.56 13.44 19.82
N HIS A 121 -16.12 13.95 18.71
CA HIS A 121 -15.49 14.63 17.56
C HIS A 121 -14.60 13.75 16.63
N ASP A 122 -14.59 13.93 15.31
CA ASP A 122 -15.51 14.65 14.40
C ASP A 122 -15.41 14.06 12.97
N SER A 123 -16.49 14.10 12.19
CA SER A 123 -16.53 13.84 10.73
C SER A 123 -17.92 14.18 10.13
N ALA A 124 -18.25 15.45 10.00
CA ALA A 124 -19.44 15.89 9.28
C ALA A 124 -19.26 15.75 7.75
N HIS A 125 -20.05 14.92 7.07
CA HIS A 125 -20.11 14.90 5.60
C HIS A 125 -21.42 14.29 5.02
N GLU A 126 -22.53 15.04 5.08
CA GLU A 126 -23.63 14.85 4.14
C GLU A 126 -24.09 16.20 3.57
N THR A 127 -24.37 16.25 2.26
CA THR A 127 -24.49 17.51 1.52
C THR A 127 -25.60 17.44 0.49
N ARG A 128 -26.53 18.41 0.59
CA ARG A 128 -27.60 18.76 -0.37
C ARG A 128 -28.68 17.71 -0.60
N ARG A 129 -29.91 18.11 -0.25
CA ARG A 129 -30.92 18.31 -1.30
C ARG A 129 -31.82 19.51 -1.02
N ASP A 130 -31.85 20.46 -1.94
CA ASP A 130 -32.75 21.61 -1.92
C ASP A 130 -34.21 21.22 -2.16
N LEU A 131 -35.15 21.82 -1.42
CA LEU A 131 -36.50 22.11 -1.91
C LEU A 131 -37.17 23.23 -1.07
N ALA A 132 -38.22 23.84 -1.64
CA ALA A 132 -39.20 24.72 -0.99
C ALA A 132 -38.72 26.11 -0.45
N ARG A 133 -38.61 27.08 -1.37
CA ARG A 133 -39.27 28.40 -1.21
C ARG A 133 -40.81 28.19 -1.29
N PRO A 134 -41.70 29.10 -0.82
CA PRO A 134 -41.49 30.57 -0.73
C PRO A 134 -41.99 31.26 0.56
N GLY A 135 -41.77 32.58 0.63
CA GLY A 135 -42.31 33.50 1.63
C GLY A 135 -41.61 34.85 1.50
N ALA A 136 -42.28 35.87 0.98
CA ALA A 136 -41.64 37.12 0.56
C ALA A 136 -42.26 38.37 1.21
N ALA A 137 -41.39 39.37 1.48
CA ALA A 137 -41.72 40.74 1.90
C ALA A 137 -42.40 40.93 3.28
N ALA A 138 -42.34 42.08 3.95
CA ALA A 138 -41.30 43.15 4.01
C ALA A 138 -41.61 44.11 5.19
N ARG A 139 -40.60 44.90 5.59
CA ARG A 139 -40.63 46.30 6.11
C ARG A 139 -42.01 46.92 6.46
N SER A 140 -42.20 47.68 7.55
CA SER A 140 -41.39 48.09 8.72
C SER A 140 -42.35 48.74 9.74
N PRO A 141 -42.00 48.85 11.05
CA PRO A 141 -42.62 49.84 11.93
C PRO A 141 -42.16 51.27 11.56
N ALA A 142 -42.93 52.27 12.01
CA ALA A 142 -42.61 53.70 11.91
C ALA A 142 -41.90 54.22 13.17
#